data_AF-A0AAU6KBT6-F1
#
_entry.id   AF-A0AAU6KBT6-F1
#
_cell.length_a   1.000
_cell.length_b   1.000
_cell.length_c   1.000
_cell.angle_alpha   90.00
_cell.angle_beta   90.00
_cell.angle_gamma   90.00
#
_symmetry.space_group_name_H-M   'P 1'
#
loop_
_entity.id
_entity.type
_entity.pdbx_description
1 polymer ?
#
loop_
_entity_poly.entity_id
_entity_poly.type
_entity_poly.pdbx_seq_one_letter_code
_entity_poly.pdbx_strand_id
1 'polypeptide(L)'
;MQDGTIKSTGGCIPNYGTAGLDRNEFPFATTYEGAAQHAYDATAPTDNFSAKMIDSAENQAGGSQLGVYYGYDGSDDAFYVEITP
;
A
#
# COMPACT_ATOMS: atom_id res chain seq x y z
N MET A 1 -24.91 20.64 -8.80
CA MET A 1 -23.55 21.16 -8.54
C MET A 1 -23.14 20.60 -7.18
N GLN A 2 -22.25 19.60 -7.13
CA GLN A 2 -21.73 19.09 -5.86
C GLN A 2 -20.46 19.87 -5.52
N ASP A 3 -20.51 20.48 -4.35
CA ASP A 3 -19.51 21.33 -3.73
C ASP A 3 -18.30 20.50 -3.25
N GLY A 4 -17.11 21.04 -3.47
CA GLY A 4 -15.84 20.40 -3.18
C GLY A 4 -15.45 20.58 -1.72
N THR A 5 -15.12 19.48 -1.05
CA THR A 5 -14.27 19.53 0.14
C THR A 5 -13.56 18.18 0.29
N ILE A 6 -12.31 18.10 -0.16
CA ILE A 6 -11.40 17.01 0.21
C ILE A 6 -10.94 17.29 1.64
N LYS A 7 -11.49 16.56 2.61
CA LYS A 7 -11.00 16.59 4.00
C LYS A 7 -9.76 15.70 4.09
N SER A 8 -8.60 16.36 4.08
CA SER A 8 -7.36 15.86 4.65
C SER A 8 -7.52 15.71 6.16
N THR A 9 -6.77 14.78 6.76
CA THR A 9 -6.67 14.39 8.18
C THR A 9 -7.76 13.48 8.76
N GLY A 10 -7.39 12.21 8.98
CA GLY A 10 -8.04 11.28 9.92
C GLY A 10 -9.24 10.51 9.36
N GLY A 11 -8.99 9.34 8.76
CA GLY A 11 -10.03 8.35 8.43
C GLY A 11 -10.68 8.45 7.05
N CYS A 12 -10.11 9.22 6.11
CA CYS A 12 -10.70 9.39 4.78
C CYS A 12 -10.22 8.32 3.78
N ILE A 13 -11.02 7.28 3.61
CA ILE A 13 -11.07 6.57 2.33
C ILE A 13 -12.43 6.91 1.70
N PRO A 14 -12.55 7.99 0.91
CA PRO A 14 -13.79 8.26 0.17
C PRO A 14 -13.96 7.18 -0.90
N ASN A 15 -14.62 6.08 -0.53
CA ASN A 15 -15.31 5.16 -1.42
C ASN A 15 -14.53 4.71 -2.68
N TYR A 16 -13.22 4.44 -2.54
CA TYR A 16 -12.35 4.19 -3.68
C TYR A 16 -12.60 2.85 -4.39
N GLY A 17 -13.24 1.88 -3.70
CA GLY A 17 -13.64 0.61 -4.32
C GLY A 17 -14.76 0.74 -5.37
N THR A 18 -15.28 1.95 -5.64
CA THR A 18 -16.40 2.17 -6.57
C THR A 18 -15.99 2.63 -7.97
N ALA A 19 -14.72 3.00 -8.19
CA ALA A 19 -14.22 3.51 -9.48
C ALA A 19 -13.35 2.51 -10.26
N GLY A 20 -13.25 1.25 -9.82
CA GLY A 20 -12.36 0.26 -10.43
C GLY A 20 -10.87 0.54 -10.19
N LEU A 21 -10.55 1.31 -9.14
CA LEU A 21 -9.19 1.63 -8.75
C LEU A 21 -8.93 1.14 -7.32
N ASP A 22 -7.72 0.61 -7.11
CA ASP A 22 -7.21 0.25 -5.79
C ASP A 22 -6.01 1.14 -5.42
N ARG A 23 -5.79 1.29 -4.12
CA ARG A 23 -4.61 1.98 -3.59
C ARG A 23 -3.44 0.99 -3.58
N ASN A 24 -2.45 1.24 -4.43
CA ASN A 24 -1.16 0.56 -4.34
C ASN A 24 -0.23 1.35 -3.40
N GLU A 25 0.37 0.67 -2.43
CA GLU A 25 1.22 1.26 -1.38
C GLU A 25 2.67 0.78 -1.53
N PHE A 26 3.62 1.71 -1.35
CA PHE A 26 5.03 1.38 -1.21
C PHE A 26 5.67 2.22 -0.09
N PRO A 27 6.29 1.59 0.94
CA PRO A 27 6.43 0.14 1.15
C PRO A 27 5.08 -0.59 1.31
N PHE A 28 5.03 -1.89 0.99
CA PHE A 28 3.77 -2.65 1.02
C PHE A 28 3.27 -2.84 2.46
N ALA A 29 1.95 -2.80 2.68
CA ALA A 29 1.32 -3.02 3.98
C ALA A 29 1.59 -4.40 4.60
N THR A 30 2.18 -5.33 3.84
CA THR A 30 2.60 -6.66 4.31
C THR A 30 4.06 -6.70 4.79
N THR A 31 4.84 -5.64 4.61
CA THR A 31 6.23 -5.57 5.13
C THR A 31 6.30 -4.84 6.46
N TYR A 32 7.39 -5.02 7.19
CA TYR A 32 7.65 -4.30 8.44
C TYR A 32 7.61 -2.77 8.23
N GLU A 33 8.23 -2.28 7.16
CA GLU A 33 8.31 -0.86 6.81
C GLU A 33 6.93 -0.25 6.55
N GLY A 34 6.06 -0.98 5.85
CA GLY A 34 4.71 -0.50 5.54
C GLY A 34 3.69 -0.68 6.68
N ALA A 35 3.87 -1.71 7.53
CA ALA A 35 2.88 -2.08 8.54
C ALA A 35 3.19 -1.56 9.95
N ALA A 36 4.47 -1.61 10.35
CA ALA A 36 4.82 -1.66 11.77
C ALA A 36 6.02 -0.81 12.18
N GLN A 37 6.86 -0.33 11.24
CA GLN A 37 8.10 0.37 11.59
C GLN A 37 7.88 1.52 12.56
N HIS A 38 6.84 2.34 12.35
CA HIS A 38 6.51 3.46 13.24
C HIS A 38 6.22 3.06 14.70
N ALA A 39 5.85 1.80 14.95
CA ALA A 39 5.58 1.29 16.29
C ALA A 39 6.85 0.90 17.06
N TYR A 40 7.95 0.63 16.34
CA TYR A 40 9.20 0.11 16.91
C TYR A 40 10.40 1.04 16.68
N ASP A 41 10.30 1.98 15.73
CA ASP A 41 11.26 3.04 15.48
C ASP A 41 10.59 4.40 15.70
N ALA A 42 10.94 5.04 16.81
CA ALA A 42 10.39 6.34 17.20
C ALA A 42 10.75 7.49 16.24
N THR A 43 11.70 7.26 15.32
CA THR A 43 12.10 8.25 14.31
C THR A 43 11.38 8.05 12.98
N ALA A 44 10.70 6.91 12.79
CA ALA A 44 9.95 6.63 11.58
C ALA A 44 8.59 7.37 11.59
N PRO A 45 8.21 8.04 10.47
CA PRO A 45 6.87 8.64 10.35
C PRO A 45 5.77 7.57 10.38
N THR A 46 4.62 7.87 11.00
CA THR A 46 3.47 6.96 11.08
C THR A 46 2.87 6.60 9.71
N ASP A 47 2.93 7.52 8.75
CA ASP A 47 2.42 7.35 7.38
C ASP A 47 3.58 7.37 6.35
N ASN A 48 4.65 6.61 6.60
CA ASN A 48 5.84 6.59 5.75
C ASN A 48 5.67 5.70 4.50
N PHE A 49 4.62 5.95 3.72
CA PHE A 49 4.36 5.25 2.47
C PHE A 49 3.89 6.22 1.38
N SER A 50 4.22 5.88 0.13
CA SER A 50 3.58 6.46 -1.03
C SER A 50 2.35 5.63 -1.41
N ALA A 51 1.30 6.30 -1.85
CA ALA A 51 0.08 5.65 -2.33
C ALA A 51 -0.27 6.17 -3.71
N LYS A 52 -0.52 5.27 -4.66
CA LYS A 52 -0.99 5.61 -6.00
C LYS A 52 -2.24 4.81 -6.32
N MET A 53 -3.25 5.48 -6.88
CA MET A 53 -4.41 4.79 -7.44
C MET A 53 -4.02 4.16 -8.77
N ILE A 54 -4.22 2.86 -8.88
CA ILE A 54 -4.01 2.09 -10.11
C ILE A 54 -5.25 1.23 -10.38
N ASP A 55 -5.34 0.67 -11.58
CA ASP A 55 -6.45 -0.23 -11.94
C ASP A 55 -6.56 -1.38 -10.94
N SER A 56 -7.78 -1.67 -10.47
CA SER A 56 -7.99 -2.71 -9.47
C SER A 56 -7.53 -4.08 -9.98
N ALA A 57 -7.73 -4.43 -11.25
CA ALA A 57 -7.30 -5.73 -11.76
C ALA A 57 -5.77 -5.83 -11.78
N GLU A 58 -5.06 -4.77 -12.14
CA GLU A 58 -3.60 -4.71 -12.08
C GLU A 58 -3.08 -4.82 -10.63
N ASN A 59 -3.70 -4.09 -9.69
CA ASN A 59 -3.32 -4.13 -8.28
C ASN A 59 -3.52 -5.53 -7.67
N GLN A 60 -4.65 -6.17 -7.95
CA GLN A 60 -4.97 -7.51 -7.45
C GLN A 60 -4.07 -8.58 -8.07
N ALA A 61 -3.71 -8.43 -9.35
CA ALA A 61 -2.76 -9.31 -10.00
C ALA A 61 -1.36 -9.20 -9.37
N GLY A 62 -0.87 -7.98 -9.12
CA GLY A 62 0.40 -7.74 -8.43
C GLY A 62 0.40 -8.28 -7.00
N GLY A 63 -0.65 -8.00 -6.23
CA GLY A 63 -0.82 -8.53 -4.87
C GLY A 63 -0.86 -10.06 -4.82
N SER A 64 -1.49 -10.71 -5.80
CA SER A 64 -1.51 -12.18 -5.89
C SER A 64 -0.12 -12.77 -6.16
N GLN A 65 0.69 -12.12 -6.99
CA GLN A 65 2.07 -12.55 -7.25
C GLN A 65 2.95 -12.39 -6.00
N LEU A 66 2.82 -11.26 -5.29
CA LEU A 66 3.49 -11.06 -3.99
C LEU A 66 3.07 -12.12 -2.96
N GLY A 67 1.78 -12.46 -2.91
CA GLY A 67 1.28 -13.52 -2.03
C GLY A 67 1.87 -14.91 -2.34
N VAL A 68 2.08 -15.23 -3.61
CA VAL A 68 2.77 -16.46 -4.02
C VAL A 68 4.25 -16.43 -3.59
N TYR A 69 4.92 -15.29 -3.76
CA TYR A 69 6.31 -15.10 -3.31
C TYR A 69 6.44 -15.35 -1.80
N TYR A 70 5.59 -14.73 -0.97
CA TYR A 70 5.55 -14.96 0.48
C TYR A 70 5.19 -16.39 0.89
N GLY A 71 4.59 -17.17 -0.02
CA GLY A 71 4.34 -18.60 0.21
C GLY A 71 5.59 -19.46 0.02
N TYR A 72 6.59 -18.98 -0.71
CA TYR A 72 7.85 -19.68 -0.98
C TYR A 72 8.99 -19.19 -0.10
N ASP A 73 9.10 -17.88 0.08
CA ASP A 73 10.06 -17.17 0.93
C ASP A 73 9.32 -16.80 2.21
N GLY A 74 9.81 -17.18 3.39
CA GLY A 74 9.05 -17.11 4.63
C GLY A 74 8.58 -15.69 4.97
N SER A 75 7.58 -15.57 5.85
CA SER A 75 6.95 -14.28 6.19
C SER A 75 7.92 -13.20 6.73
N ASP A 76 9.11 -13.60 7.15
CA ASP A 76 10.09 -12.76 7.85
C ASP A 76 11.34 -12.48 6.99
N ASP A 77 11.36 -12.90 5.73
CA ASP A 77 12.50 -12.74 4.84
C ASP A 77 12.52 -11.36 4.16
N ALA A 78 13.72 -10.79 4.07
CA ALA A 78 13.94 -9.49 3.42
C ALA A 78 14.06 -9.67 1.90
N PHE A 79 13.38 -8.80 1.15
CA PHE A 79 13.45 -8.76 -0.31
C PHE A 79 13.63 -7.33 -0.83
N TYR A 80 14.05 -7.20 -2.09
CA TYR A 80 14.16 -5.92 -2.79
C TYR A 80 13.17 -5.87 -3.95
N VAL A 81 12.60 -4.69 -4.19
CA VAL A 81 11.75 -4.43 -5.36
C VAL A 81 12.60 -3.73 -6.43
N GLU A 82 12.69 -4.34 -7.61
CA GLU A 82 13.29 -3.73 -8.79
C GLU A 82 12.18 -3.29 -9.75
N ILE A 83 12.23 -2.03 -10.19
CA ILE A 83 11.34 -1.49 -11.22
C ILE A 83 12.16 -1.32 -12.50
N THR A 84 11.88 -2.14 -13.50
CA THR A 84 12.51 -2.05 -14.82
C THR A 84 11.70 -1.09 -15.72
N PRO A 85 12.35 -0.17 -16.46
CA PRO A 85 11.70 0.71 -17.41
C PRO A 85 10.93 0.00 -18.54
#